data_AF-A0A538AUF4-F1
#
_entry.id   AF-A0A538AUF4-F1
#
_cell.length_a   1.000
_cell.length_b   1.000
_cell.length_c   1.000
_cell.angle_alpha   90.00
_cell.angle_beta   90.00
_cell.angle_gamma   90.00
#
_symmetry.space_group_name_H-M   'P 1'
#
loop_
_entity.id
_entity.type
_entity.pdbx_description
1 polymer ?
#
loop_
_entity_poly.entity_id
_entity_poly.type
_entity_poly.pdbx_seq_one_letter_code
_entity_poly.pdbx_strand_id
1 'polypeptide(L)' 'MPTAERRAEVVWEGNLTEGHGEITSTGSGAFGNLPVTWEARSGQSGGKTSPEELIAAAHAACYSMALSNDLNR' A
#
# COMPACT_ATOMS: atom_id res chain seq x y z
N MET A 1 10.39 13.80 17.47
CA MET A 1 9.96 12.42 17.18
C MET A 1 8.53 12.50 16.66
N PRO A 2 8.15 11.78 15.59
CA PRO A 2 6.76 11.77 15.13
C PRO A 2 5.87 11.22 16.25
N THR A 3 4.73 11.86 16.49
CA THR A 3 3.81 11.50 17.59
C THR A 3 2.98 10.25 17.26
N ALA A 4 2.89 9.87 15.97
CA ALA A 4 2.21 8.67 15.52
C ALA A 4 3.15 7.83 14.64
N GLU A 5 3.33 6.57 15.01
CA GLU A 5 4.08 5.58 14.24
C GLU A 5 3.10 4.68 13.46
N ARG A 6 3.36 4.49 12.17
CA ARG A 6 2.60 3.58 11.29
C ARG A 6 3.59 2.59 10.66
N ARG A 7 3.26 1.30 10.71
CA ARG A 7 4.07 0.21 10.16
C ARG A 7 3.21 -0.65 9.24
N ALA A 8 3.86 -1.29 8.28
CA ALA A 8 3.30 -2.37 7.48
C ALA A 8 4.39 -3.43 7.31
N GLU A 9 3.99 -4.69 7.27
CA GLU A 9 4.87 -5.83 7.11
C GLU A 9 4.59 -6.49 5.77
N VAL A 10 5.67 -6.89 5.08
CA VAL A 10 5.62 -7.53 3.77
C VAL A 10 6.66 -8.62 3.71
N VAL A 11 6.29 -9.76 3.14
CA VAL A 11 7.18 -10.88 2.87
C VAL A 11 7.25 -11.08 1.35
N TRP A 12 8.44 -11.41 0.85
CA TRP A 12 8.65 -11.80 -0.55
C TRP A 12 9.45 -13.10 -0.58
N GLU A 13 9.00 -14.05 -1.38
CA GLU A 13 9.62 -15.36 -1.54
C GLU A 13 9.92 -15.63 -3.02
N GLY A 14 11.13 -16.14 -3.29
CA GLY A 14 11.60 -16.47 -4.63
C GLY A 14 12.27 -15.31 -5.36
N ASN A 15 12.47 -15.48 -6.68
CA ASN A 15 13.09 -14.49 -7.54
C ASN A 15 12.10 -13.36 -7.91
N LEU A 16 12.51 -12.37 -8.71
CA LEU A 16 11.64 -11.24 -9.05
C LEU A 16 10.46 -11.66 -9.94
N THR A 17 10.70 -12.46 -10.98
CA THR A 17 9.72 -12.71 -12.06
C THR A 17 8.70 -13.78 -11.71
N GLU A 18 9.11 -14.81 -10.97
CA GLU A 18 8.28 -15.96 -10.58
C GLU A 18 8.00 -15.98 -9.08
N GLY A 19 8.71 -15.16 -8.30
CA GLY A 19 8.42 -14.99 -6.89
C GLY A 19 7.10 -14.28 -6.65
N HIS A 20 6.70 -14.31 -5.40
CA HIS A 20 5.48 -13.69 -4.93
C HIS A 20 5.74 -13.03 -3.59
N GLY A 21 4.94 -12.03 -3.27
CA GLY A 21 4.94 -11.43 -1.96
C GLY A 21 3.54 -11.24 -1.43
N GLU A 22 3.50 -10.88 -0.17
CA GLU A 22 2.27 -10.65 0.56
C GLU A 22 2.52 -9.55 1.58
N ILE A 23 1.68 -8.52 1.55
CA ILE A 23 1.62 -7.56 2.65
C ILE A 23 0.88 -8.27 3.78
N THR A 24 1.63 -8.74 4.77
CA THR A 24 1.13 -9.61 5.83
C THR A 24 0.25 -8.84 6.80
N SER A 25 0.63 -7.61 7.16
CA SER A 25 -0.14 -6.80 8.10
C SER A 25 0.12 -5.30 7.96
N THR A 26 -0.80 -4.51 8.50
CA THR A 26 -0.63 -3.09 8.78
C THR A 26 -0.79 -2.87 10.28
N GLY A 27 -0.05 -1.92 10.85
CA GLY A 27 -0.12 -1.61 12.29
C GLY A 27 -1.49 -1.08 12.75
N SER A 28 -2.37 -0.70 11.82
CA SER A 28 -3.78 -0.37 12.10
C SER A 28 -4.71 -1.58 12.03
N GLY A 29 -4.27 -2.71 11.46
CA GLY A 29 -5.12 -3.86 11.15
C GLY A 29 -6.11 -3.62 10.00
N ALA A 30 -5.96 -2.52 9.24
CA ALA A 30 -6.90 -2.15 8.19
C ALA A 30 -6.90 -3.14 7.01
N PHE A 31 -5.72 -3.67 6.70
CA PHE A 31 -5.55 -4.75 5.74
C PHE A 31 -4.31 -5.59 6.08
N GLY A 32 -4.34 -6.81 5.57
CA GLY A 32 -3.32 -7.84 5.67
C GLY A 32 -3.66 -8.93 4.67
N ASN A 33 -2.76 -9.88 4.51
CA ASN A 33 -2.88 -10.95 3.54
C ASN A 33 -3.14 -10.49 2.10
N LEU A 34 -2.49 -9.41 1.69
CA LEU A 34 -2.69 -8.80 0.38
C LEU A 34 -1.57 -9.25 -0.58
N PRO A 35 -1.86 -10.14 -1.55
CA PRO A 35 -0.84 -10.67 -2.44
C PRO A 35 -0.33 -9.61 -3.41
N VAL A 36 0.98 -9.56 -3.59
CA VAL A 36 1.69 -8.69 -4.53
C VAL A 36 2.61 -9.55 -5.39
N THR A 37 2.66 -9.28 -6.69
CA THR A 37 3.49 -10.03 -7.63
C THR A 37 4.13 -9.07 -8.63
N TRP A 38 5.25 -9.48 -9.23
CA TRP A 38 5.90 -8.67 -10.26
C TRP A 38 5.01 -8.51 -11.50
N GLU A 39 4.28 -9.55 -11.89
CA GLU A 39 3.32 -9.51 -12.98
C GLU A 39 2.25 -8.43 -12.74
N ALA A 40 1.60 -8.45 -11.57
CA ALA A 40 0.56 -7.47 -11.23
C ALA A 40 1.10 -6.03 -11.14
N ARG A 41 2.39 -5.86 -10.79
CA ARG A 41 3.04 -4.56 -10.70
C ARG A 41 3.46 -4.00 -12.06
N SER A 42 3.99 -4.85 -12.94
CA SER A 42 4.61 -4.42 -14.21
C SER A 42 3.69 -4.54 -15.42
N GLY A 43 2.58 -5.26 -15.30
CA GLY A 43 1.64 -5.53 -16.38
C GLY A 43 0.19 -5.42 -15.94
N GLN A 44 -0.63 -6.40 -16.32
CA GLN A 44 -2.04 -6.44 -15.94
C GLN A 44 -2.17 -6.90 -14.48
N SER A 45 -2.97 -6.19 -13.69
CA SER A 45 -3.07 -6.45 -12.25
C SER A 45 -3.61 -7.84 -11.90
N GLY A 46 -4.44 -8.42 -12.79
CA GLY A 46 -5.06 -9.73 -12.57
C GLY A 46 -5.89 -9.79 -11.28
N GLY A 47 -6.44 -8.66 -10.85
CA GLY A 47 -7.20 -8.53 -9.59
C GLY A 47 -6.35 -8.45 -8.32
N LYS A 48 -5.01 -8.40 -8.43
CA LYS A 48 -4.10 -8.16 -7.31
C LYS A 48 -3.76 -6.69 -7.23
N THR A 49 -3.37 -6.22 -6.04
CA THR A 49 -2.93 -4.82 -5.88
C THR A 49 -1.51 -4.61 -6.39
N SER A 50 -1.07 -3.35 -6.40
CA SER A 50 0.34 -2.97 -6.55
C SER A 50 0.78 -2.00 -5.43
N PRO A 51 2.08 -1.94 -5.10
CA PRO A 51 2.62 -0.92 -4.20
C PRO A 51 2.25 0.51 -4.64
N GLU A 52 2.19 0.76 -5.95
CA GLU A 52 1.88 2.05 -6.54
C GLU A 52 0.42 2.48 -6.27
N GLU A 53 -0.55 1.56 -6.29
CA GLU A 53 -1.93 1.83 -5.88
C GLU A 53 -2.03 2.27 -4.41
N LEU A 54 -1.25 1.63 -3.53
CA LEU A 54 -1.25 1.96 -2.10
C LEU A 54 -0.66 3.35 -1.84
N ILE A 55 0.41 3.72 -2.54
CA ILE A 55 0.98 5.07 -2.47
C ILE A 55 -0.01 6.10 -3.03
N ALA A 56 -0.67 5.80 -4.15
CA ALA A 56 -1.68 6.67 -4.72
C ALA A 56 -2.85 6.89 -3.75
N ALA A 57 -3.34 5.83 -3.10
CA ALA A 57 -4.39 5.92 -2.09
C ALA A 57 -3.95 6.75 -0.87
N ALA A 58 -2.73 6.52 -0.36
CA ALA A 58 -2.18 7.29 0.76
C ALA A 58 -2.08 8.79 0.43
N HIS A 59 -1.60 9.13 -0.77
CA HIS A 59 -1.47 10.51 -1.21
C HIS A 59 -2.84 11.15 -1.41
N ALA A 60 -3.77 10.50 -2.12
CA ALA A 60 -5.10 11.02 -2.36
C ALA A 60 -5.85 11.30 -1.04
N ALA A 61 -5.74 10.39 -0.06
CA ALA A 61 -6.32 10.58 1.26
C ALA A 61 -5.71 11.79 1.99
N CYS A 62 -4.38 11.90 2.00
CA CYS A 62 -3.67 12.99 2.64
C CYS A 62 -4.05 14.36 2.03
N TYR A 63 -3.99 14.46 0.70
CA TYR A 63 -4.35 15.67 -0.03
C TYR A 63 -5.79 16.09 0.24
N SER A 64 -6.73 15.13 0.20
CA SER A 64 -8.15 15.41 0.45
C SER A 64 -8.40 15.93 1.87
N MET A 65 -7.72 15.37 2.88
CA MET A 65 -7.80 15.86 4.26
C MET A 65 -7.26 17.28 4.39
N ALA A 66 -6.08 17.55 3.81
CA ALA A 66 -5.46 18.86 3.84
C ALA A 66 -6.33 19.92 3.14
N LEU A 67 -6.83 19.60 1.93
CA LEU A 67 -7.71 20.47 1.16
C LEU A 67 -9.00 20.79 1.92
N SER A 68 -9.66 19.78 2.50
CA SER A 68 -10.86 19.97 3.31
C SER A 68 -10.60 20.90 4.51
N ASN A 69 -9.46 20.73 5.18
CA ASN A 69 -9.06 21.63 6.26
C ASN A 69 -8.86 23.07 5.76
N ASP A 70 -8.23 23.27 4.60
CA ASP A 70 -7.96 24.61 4.07
C ASP A 70 -9.24 25.32 3.60
N LEU A 71 -10.24 24.59 3.11
CA LEU A 71 -11.55 25.16 2.72
C LEU A 71 -12.46 25.50 3.90
N ASN A 72 -12.24 24.87 5.07
CA ASN A 72 -13.02 25.11 6.29
C ASN A 72 -12.33 26.11 7.24
N ARG A 73 -11.37 26.90 6.73
CA ARG A 73 -10.72 28.00 7.46
C ARG A 73 -11.43 29.34 7.25
#